data_AF-A0A7H4N026-F1
#
_entry.id   AF-A0A7H4N026-F1
#
_cell.length_a   1.000
_cell.length_b   1.000
_cell.length_c   1.000
_cell.angle_alpha   90.00
_cell.angle_beta   90.00
_cell.angle_gamma   90.00
#
_symmetry.space_group_name_H-M   'P 1'
#
loop_
_entity.id
_entity.type
_entity.pdbx_description
1 polymer ?
#
loop_
_entity_poly.entity_id
_entity_poly.type
_entity_poly.pdbx_seq_one_letter_code
_entity_poly.pdbx_strand_id
1 'polypeptide(L)'
;MLTVAEPDYDSSGRAVLSIQDIPWGSADGKPVIQFRLDLTLDQSDENFITIDWIAVGRPTPGASTAALREEATTRANADAVEATKRTTLAAQIRGTSESNDLADLSSGLLFQEMNARITADKAEVTARESLQAQFNDNKSSVAEELSSLTTAQSAQASKISGLETSLGKKADATALQTLTQKVEQQGTTLTSQGNTLTSLSNRVGKTESGVAANSNAITGLQSTVSQQEDKLTSQGLSLTKLTNDLSATNANVSKKADASALQTLQNTVTQQGGDADHSGQRDRLAGKLTECAGCGWGEPDPRFRQSDHIWQREYG
;
A
#
# COMPACT_ATOMS: atom_id res chain seq x y z
N MET A 1 -119.33 80.51 72.09
CA MET A 1 -119.91 79.82 73.26
C MET A 1 -121.17 79.13 72.77
N LEU A 2 -121.26 77.81 72.90
CA LEU A 2 -122.44 77.04 72.54
C LEU A 2 -123.18 76.73 73.84
N THR A 3 -124.37 77.32 74.02
CA THR A 3 -125.25 76.96 75.12
C THR A 3 -126.21 75.90 74.61
N VAL A 4 -126.20 74.72 75.22
CA VAL A 4 -127.17 73.66 74.93
C VAL A 4 -128.21 73.65 76.04
N ALA A 5 -129.48 73.41 75.68
CA ALA A 5 -130.54 73.24 76.66
C ALA A 5 -130.28 72.01 77.55
N GLU A 6 -130.88 71.97 78.73
CA GLU A 6 -130.81 70.82 79.62
C GLU A 6 -131.31 69.56 78.88
N PRO A 7 -130.50 68.49 78.78
CA PRO A 7 -130.87 67.30 78.03
C PRO A 7 -131.85 66.42 78.82
N ASP A 8 -132.73 65.71 78.11
CA ASP A 8 -133.59 64.71 78.73
C ASP A 8 -132.75 63.61 79.40
N TYR A 9 -132.93 63.42 80.70
CA TYR A 9 -132.30 62.36 81.49
C TYR A 9 -133.09 61.06 81.37
N ASP A 10 -132.39 59.93 81.23
CA ASP A 10 -132.98 58.60 81.26
C ASP A 10 -133.50 58.21 82.66
N SER A 11 -134.19 57.08 82.76
CA SER A 11 -134.71 56.55 84.04
C SER A 11 -133.62 56.13 85.05
N SER A 12 -132.34 56.20 84.68
CA SER A 12 -131.18 56.03 85.56
C SER A 12 -130.50 57.36 85.92
N GLY A 13 -131.09 58.51 85.55
CA GLY A 13 -130.50 59.84 85.79
C GLY A 13 -129.30 60.15 84.90
N ARG A 14 -129.18 59.53 83.73
CA ARG A 14 -128.08 59.78 82.77
C ARG A 14 -128.57 60.49 81.51
N ALA A 15 -127.80 61.46 81.06
CA ALA A 15 -128.02 62.15 79.78
C ALA A 15 -126.75 62.09 78.92
N VAL A 16 -126.92 62.07 77.60
CA VAL A 16 -125.80 62.08 76.64
C VAL A 16 -125.85 63.36 75.81
N LEU A 17 -124.96 64.30 76.13
CA LEU A 17 -124.79 65.52 75.34
C LEU A 17 -123.96 65.24 74.08
N SER A 18 -124.63 65.11 72.94
CA SER A 18 -123.97 64.99 71.63
C SER A 18 -123.93 66.34 70.91
N ILE A 19 -122.76 66.96 70.86
CA ILE A 19 -122.52 68.16 70.04
C ILE A 19 -121.94 67.69 68.70
N GLN A 20 -122.77 67.72 67.65
CA GLN A 20 -122.33 67.48 66.28
C GLN A 20 -121.72 68.75 65.68
N ASP A 21 -120.91 68.59 64.63
CA ASP A 21 -120.27 69.67 63.87
C ASP A 21 -119.49 70.70 64.69
N ILE A 22 -118.85 70.26 65.79
CA ILE A 22 -117.74 71.02 66.38
C ILE A 22 -116.68 71.22 65.28
N PRO A 23 -116.30 72.46 64.93
CA PRO A 23 -115.27 72.70 63.92
C PRO A 23 -113.90 72.34 64.50
N TRP A 24 -113.55 71.05 64.46
CA TRP A 24 -112.22 70.54 64.82
C TRP A 24 -111.20 71.10 63.82
N GLY A 25 -110.63 72.25 64.17
CA GLY A 25 -110.07 73.23 63.24
C GLY A 25 -109.13 72.68 62.17
N SER A 26 -109.57 72.77 60.91
CA SER A 26 -108.73 72.59 59.72
C SER A 26 -109.02 73.58 58.59
N ALA A 27 -110.14 74.32 58.61
CA ALA A 27 -110.56 75.22 57.53
C ALA A 27 -110.26 76.73 57.75
N ASP A 28 -110.38 77.27 58.96
CA ASP A 28 -110.37 78.74 59.21
C ASP A 28 -109.45 79.20 60.37
N GLY A 29 -108.31 78.52 60.59
CA GLY A 29 -107.25 79.03 61.49
C GLY A 29 -107.61 79.15 62.99
N LYS A 30 -108.74 78.57 63.43
CA LYS A 30 -109.21 78.56 64.82
C LYS A 30 -109.28 77.12 65.36
N PRO A 31 -108.16 76.54 65.82
CA PRO A 31 -108.18 75.24 66.49
C PRO A 31 -108.98 75.32 67.80
N VAL A 32 -109.60 74.20 68.19
CA VAL A 32 -110.26 74.08 69.51
C VAL A 32 -109.16 73.92 70.57
N ILE A 33 -108.68 75.04 71.09
CA ILE A 33 -107.57 75.11 72.05
C ILE A 33 -107.99 74.85 73.51
N GLN A 34 -109.29 74.89 73.81
CA GLN A 34 -109.81 74.71 75.16
C GLN A 34 -111.23 74.15 75.12
N PHE A 35 -111.50 73.16 75.96
CA PHE A 35 -112.86 72.80 76.38
C PHE A 35 -113.11 73.44 77.74
N ARG A 36 -114.09 74.34 77.82
CA ARG A 36 -114.67 74.78 79.08
C ARG A 36 -116.02 74.08 79.25
N LEU A 37 -116.22 73.48 80.41
CA LEU A 37 -117.41 72.74 80.78
C LEU A 37 -118.02 73.45 82.00
N ASP A 38 -118.98 74.34 81.75
CA ASP A 38 -119.73 75.03 82.80
C ASP A 38 -120.99 74.21 83.07
N LEU A 39 -120.98 73.39 84.12
CA LEU A 39 -121.94 72.28 84.32
C LEU A 39 -123.00 72.52 85.42
N THR A 40 -122.87 73.57 86.23
CA THR A 40 -123.89 73.99 87.21
C THR A 40 -123.81 75.51 87.44
N LEU A 41 -124.92 76.12 87.85
CA LEU A 41 -125.05 77.56 88.08
C LEU A 41 -124.99 77.97 89.56
N ASP A 42 -125.41 77.08 90.48
CA ASP A 42 -125.37 77.27 91.93
C ASP A 42 -124.77 76.03 92.59
N GLN A 43 -123.47 76.07 92.87
CA GLN A 43 -122.74 74.96 93.49
C GLN A 43 -122.79 75.08 95.02
N SER A 44 -123.24 74.03 95.69
CA SER A 44 -123.35 73.95 97.16
C SER A 44 -122.93 72.56 97.65
N ASP A 45 -122.85 72.37 98.97
CA ASP A 45 -122.53 71.08 99.58
C ASP A 45 -123.54 69.96 99.22
N GLU A 46 -124.76 70.32 98.82
CA GLU A 46 -125.79 69.39 98.33
C GLU A 46 -125.83 69.30 96.79
N ASN A 47 -125.27 70.27 96.06
CA ASN A 47 -125.24 70.33 94.59
C ASN A 47 -123.79 70.37 94.06
N PHE A 48 -123.13 69.21 94.00
CA PHE A 48 -121.75 69.06 93.50
C PHE A 48 -121.67 68.09 92.30
N ILE A 49 -120.52 68.08 91.62
CA ILE A 49 -120.28 67.26 90.42
C ILE A 49 -119.01 66.43 90.63
N THR A 50 -119.10 65.13 90.38
CA THR A 50 -117.95 64.21 90.35
C THR A 50 -117.65 63.76 88.93
N ILE A 51 -116.37 63.79 88.56
CA ILE A 51 -115.87 63.29 87.26
C ILE A 51 -114.97 62.09 87.54
N ASP A 52 -115.29 60.94 86.96
CA ASP A 52 -114.54 59.69 87.14
C ASP A 52 -113.24 59.70 86.30
N TRP A 53 -113.37 59.94 84.99
CA TRP A 53 -112.22 60.13 84.09
C TRP A 53 -112.55 61.01 82.88
N ILE A 54 -111.50 61.61 82.29
CA ILE A 54 -111.53 62.30 81.01
C ILE A 54 -110.36 61.75 80.18
N ALA A 55 -110.59 61.32 78.94
CA ALA A 55 -109.52 60.86 78.04
C ALA A 55 -109.53 61.66 76.73
N VAL A 56 -108.34 62.11 76.30
CA VAL A 56 -108.15 62.93 75.09
C VAL A 56 -106.84 62.50 74.39
N GLY A 57 -106.92 61.63 73.36
CA GLY A 57 -105.73 61.19 72.59
C GLY A 57 -105.83 59.78 71.97
N ARG A 58 -104.82 59.38 71.15
CA ARG A 58 -104.73 58.06 70.47
C ARG A 58 -103.55 57.21 71.00
N PRO A 59 -103.67 55.87 71.13
CA PRO A 59 -102.58 55.01 71.60
C PRO A 59 -101.62 54.48 70.50
N THR A 60 -100.32 54.44 70.84
CA THR A 60 -99.19 53.63 70.28
C THR A 60 -98.67 53.79 68.82
N PRO A 61 -97.41 54.26 68.69
CA PRO A 61 -96.51 53.90 67.57
C PRO A 61 -95.04 53.56 67.96
N GLY A 62 -94.74 53.26 69.23
CA GLY A 62 -93.36 53.29 69.77
C GLY A 62 -92.41 52.12 69.41
N ALA A 63 -92.84 50.86 69.51
CA ALA A 63 -91.90 49.72 69.57
C ALA A 63 -91.39 49.22 68.19
N SER A 64 -92.28 49.04 67.21
CA SER A 64 -91.90 48.50 65.89
C SER A 64 -91.00 49.43 65.08
N THR A 65 -91.17 50.74 65.25
CA THR A 65 -90.31 51.74 64.57
C THR A 65 -88.93 51.88 65.23
N ALA A 66 -88.71 51.33 66.44
CA ALA A 66 -87.39 51.25 67.05
C ALA A 66 -86.58 50.08 66.46
N ALA A 67 -87.16 48.88 66.43
CA ALA A 67 -86.50 47.69 65.86
C ALA A 67 -86.13 47.86 64.38
N LEU A 68 -87.00 48.47 63.57
CA LEU A 68 -86.69 48.79 62.16
C LEU A 68 -85.54 49.81 62.01
N ARG A 69 -85.37 50.74 62.96
CA ARG A 69 -84.24 51.68 62.96
C ARG A 69 -82.95 50.99 63.38
N GLU A 70 -82.99 50.13 64.40
CA GLU A 70 -81.84 49.33 64.86
C GLU A 70 -81.32 48.40 63.75
N GLU A 71 -82.23 47.73 63.02
CA GLU A 71 -81.86 46.93 61.85
C GLU A 71 -81.25 47.79 60.73
N ALA A 72 -81.86 48.95 60.41
CA ALA A 72 -81.34 49.86 59.40
C ALA A 72 -79.93 50.38 59.77
N THR A 73 -79.69 50.72 61.04
CA THR A 73 -78.36 51.09 61.55
C THR A 73 -77.37 49.92 61.47
N THR A 74 -77.82 48.70 61.78
CA THR A 74 -76.96 47.50 61.70
C THR A 74 -76.55 47.19 60.27
N ARG A 75 -77.48 47.28 59.31
CA ARG A 75 -77.18 47.14 57.87
C ARG A 75 -76.23 48.24 57.40
N ALA A 76 -76.50 49.51 57.72
CA ALA A 76 -75.62 50.62 57.34
C ALA A 76 -74.18 50.46 57.89
N ASN A 77 -74.03 49.96 59.13
CA ASN A 77 -72.73 49.64 59.71
C ASN A 77 -72.04 48.48 58.98
N ALA A 78 -72.78 47.42 58.63
CA ALA A 78 -72.24 46.29 57.87
C ALA A 78 -71.81 46.70 56.45
N ASP A 79 -72.61 47.52 55.77
CA ASP A 79 -72.32 48.08 54.45
C ASP A 79 -71.09 48.99 54.49
N ALA A 80 -70.93 49.82 55.53
CA ALA A 80 -69.73 50.64 55.73
C ALA A 80 -68.46 49.80 55.96
N VAL A 81 -68.56 48.71 56.72
CA VAL A 81 -67.45 47.75 56.92
C VAL A 81 -67.10 47.03 55.61
N GLU A 82 -68.11 46.61 54.84
CA GLU A 82 -67.91 45.95 53.54
C GLU A 82 -67.33 46.91 52.48
N ALA A 83 -67.79 48.16 52.42
CA ALA A 83 -67.19 49.20 51.61
C ALA A 83 -65.70 49.41 51.98
N THR A 84 -65.38 49.47 53.27
CA THR A 84 -64.00 49.60 53.76
C THR A 84 -63.12 48.41 53.34
N LYS A 85 -63.64 47.17 53.41
CA LYS A 85 -62.93 45.98 52.90
C LYS A 85 -62.69 46.07 51.40
N ARG A 86 -63.66 46.53 50.62
CA ARG A 86 -63.54 46.70 49.17
C ARG A 86 -62.50 47.76 48.80
N THR A 87 -62.49 48.91 49.47
CA THR A 87 -61.47 49.95 49.30
C THR A 87 -60.08 49.41 49.69
N THR A 88 -59.98 48.63 50.78
CA THR A 88 -58.72 48.01 51.20
C THR A 88 -58.19 47.02 50.16
N LEU A 89 -59.06 46.15 49.63
CA LEU A 89 -58.71 45.19 48.59
C LEU A 89 -58.34 45.90 47.27
N ALA A 90 -59.07 46.94 46.88
CA ALA A 90 -58.73 47.76 45.73
C ALA A 90 -57.34 48.39 45.90
N ALA A 91 -57.04 48.99 47.06
CA ALA A 91 -55.73 49.54 47.36
C ALA A 91 -54.60 48.49 47.34
N GLN A 92 -54.86 47.26 47.79
CA GLN A 92 -53.90 46.15 47.69
C GLN A 92 -53.66 45.69 46.25
N ILE A 93 -54.71 45.59 45.43
CA ILE A 93 -54.63 45.10 44.05
C ILE A 93 -54.02 46.16 43.12
N ARG A 94 -54.57 47.38 43.14
CA ARG A 94 -54.31 48.46 42.16
C ARG A 94 -53.71 49.74 42.76
N GLY A 95 -53.33 49.74 44.04
CA GLY A 95 -52.83 50.94 44.70
C GLY A 95 -53.93 51.98 44.95
N THR A 96 -53.56 53.16 45.40
CA THR A 96 -54.50 54.23 45.78
C THR A 96 -55.06 55.04 44.59
N SER A 97 -54.90 54.55 43.35
CA SER A 97 -55.45 55.21 42.16
C SER A 97 -56.92 54.82 41.97
N GLU A 98 -57.76 55.80 41.67
CA GLU A 98 -59.15 55.61 41.22
C GLU A 98 -59.28 55.57 39.69
N SER A 99 -58.16 55.66 38.96
CA SER A 99 -58.15 55.43 37.51
C SER A 99 -58.39 53.96 37.17
N ASN A 100 -59.02 53.72 36.02
CA ASN A 100 -59.21 52.39 35.45
C ASN A 100 -58.15 52.03 34.40
N ASP A 101 -57.25 52.97 34.07
CA ASP A 101 -56.18 52.75 33.10
C ASP A 101 -54.95 52.10 33.77
N LEU A 102 -54.47 51.00 33.19
CA LEU A 102 -53.32 50.24 33.70
C LEU A 102 -52.01 51.06 33.73
N ALA A 103 -51.93 52.14 32.94
CA ALA A 103 -50.78 53.04 32.90
C ALA A 103 -50.67 53.94 34.15
N ASP A 104 -51.79 54.21 34.85
CA ASP A 104 -51.81 55.05 36.05
C ASP A 104 -51.45 54.28 37.34
N LEU A 105 -51.12 52.99 37.18
CA LEU A 105 -50.75 52.11 38.27
C LEU A 105 -49.33 52.42 38.76
N SER A 106 -49.21 52.81 40.02
CA SER A 106 -47.94 53.20 40.65
C SER A 106 -47.61 52.41 41.93
N SER A 107 -48.53 51.57 42.38
CA SER A 107 -48.41 50.74 43.59
C SER A 107 -49.43 49.60 43.58
N GLY A 108 -49.42 48.75 44.61
CA GLY A 108 -50.24 47.54 44.69
C GLY A 108 -49.65 46.35 43.95
N LEU A 109 -50.31 45.20 44.08
CA LEU A 109 -49.83 43.90 43.58
C LEU A 109 -49.72 43.85 42.05
N LEU A 110 -50.67 44.44 41.30
CA LEU A 110 -50.58 44.47 39.83
C LEU A 110 -49.37 45.28 39.34
N PHE A 111 -49.01 46.35 40.03
CA PHE A 111 -47.82 47.15 39.69
C PHE A 111 -46.54 46.39 39.99
N GLN A 112 -46.47 45.69 41.12
CA GLN A 112 -45.34 44.83 41.47
C GLN A 112 -45.16 43.70 40.45
N GLU A 113 -46.25 43.01 40.09
CA GLU A 113 -46.27 41.95 39.08
C GLU A 113 -45.86 42.47 37.68
N MET A 114 -46.36 43.63 37.27
CA MET A 114 -45.97 44.26 36.00
C MET A 114 -44.47 44.55 35.95
N ASN A 115 -43.90 45.13 37.00
CA ASN A 115 -42.47 45.41 37.06
C ASN A 115 -41.62 44.13 37.13
N ALA A 116 -42.09 43.10 37.83
CA ALA A 116 -41.43 41.80 37.88
C ALA A 116 -41.38 41.15 36.49
N ARG A 117 -42.49 41.18 35.73
CA ARG A 117 -42.55 40.69 34.34
C ARG A 117 -41.66 41.50 33.41
N ILE A 118 -41.74 42.83 33.42
CA ILE A 118 -40.86 43.70 32.60
C ILE A 118 -39.38 43.40 32.87
N THR A 119 -39.01 43.14 34.13
CA THR A 119 -37.63 42.79 34.52
C THR A 119 -37.23 41.41 34.00
N ALA A 120 -38.12 40.41 34.11
CA ALA A 120 -37.91 39.06 33.59
C ALA A 120 -37.81 39.03 32.05
N ASP A 121 -38.75 39.68 31.36
CA ASP A 121 -38.78 39.79 29.90
C ASP A 121 -37.52 40.47 29.38
N LYS A 122 -37.05 41.54 30.05
CA LYS A 122 -35.79 42.21 29.71
C LYS A 122 -34.58 41.29 29.89
N ALA A 123 -34.54 40.50 30.96
CA ALA A 123 -33.48 39.52 31.18
C ALA A 123 -33.50 38.41 30.12
N GLU A 124 -34.68 37.96 29.70
CA GLU A 124 -34.84 36.99 28.62
C GLU A 124 -34.36 37.56 27.27
N VAL A 125 -34.72 38.81 26.95
CA VAL A 125 -34.23 39.50 25.74
C VAL A 125 -32.70 39.55 25.72
N THR A 126 -32.05 39.97 26.81
CA THR A 126 -30.58 39.99 26.89
C THR A 126 -29.96 38.58 26.78
N ALA A 127 -30.60 37.55 27.34
CA ALA A 127 -30.15 36.16 27.17
C ALA A 127 -30.27 35.70 25.70
N ARG A 128 -31.36 36.05 25.02
CA ARG A 128 -31.58 35.77 23.58
C ARG A 128 -30.59 36.53 22.68
N GLU A 129 -30.29 37.79 22.99
CA GLU A 129 -29.26 38.58 22.31
C GLU A 129 -27.87 37.95 22.45
N SER A 130 -27.50 37.50 23.66
CA SER A 130 -26.23 36.79 23.89
C SER A 130 -26.15 35.46 23.13
N LEU A 131 -27.24 34.69 23.11
CA LEU A 131 -27.31 33.44 22.33
C LEU A 131 -27.21 33.71 20.81
N GLN A 132 -27.83 34.78 20.32
CA GLN A 132 -27.74 35.20 18.92
C GLN A 132 -26.33 35.64 18.53
N ALA A 133 -25.60 36.32 19.43
CA ALA A 133 -24.20 36.65 19.24
C ALA A 133 -23.34 35.37 19.16
N GLN A 134 -23.43 34.50 20.16
CA GLN A 134 -22.70 33.21 20.19
C GLN A 134 -23.00 32.34 18.96
N PHE A 135 -24.25 32.31 18.48
CA PHE A 135 -24.62 31.61 17.26
C PHE A 135 -23.93 32.18 16.01
N ASN A 136 -23.83 33.52 15.92
CA ASN A 136 -23.16 34.19 14.81
C ASN A 136 -21.64 33.97 14.86
N ASP A 137 -21.03 34.01 16.05
CA ASP A 137 -19.60 33.74 16.26
C ASP A 137 -19.27 32.29 15.88
N ASN A 138 -20.05 31.32 16.37
CA ASN A 138 -19.92 29.91 16.02
C ASN A 138 -20.10 29.68 14.51
N LYS A 139 -21.05 30.38 13.86
CA LYS A 139 -21.24 30.33 12.41
C LYS A 139 -20.01 30.87 11.64
N SER A 140 -19.34 31.90 12.14
CA SER A 140 -18.08 32.40 11.55
C SER A 140 -16.97 31.36 11.72
N SER A 141 -16.78 30.85 12.94
CA SER A 141 -15.75 29.85 13.25
C SER A 141 -15.89 28.59 12.38
N VAL A 142 -17.11 28.06 12.22
CA VAL A 142 -17.37 26.91 11.33
C VAL A 142 -17.09 27.24 9.85
N ALA A 143 -17.38 28.46 9.40
CA ALA A 143 -17.06 28.88 8.03
C ALA A 143 -15.54 29.00 7.78
N GLU A 144 -14.79 29.48 8.78
CA GLU A 144 -13.33 29.56 8.75
C GLU A 144 -12.68 28.17 8.77
N GLU A 145 -13.13 27.27 9.65
CA GLU A 145 -12.70 25.87 9.69
C GLU A 145 -12.97 25.15 8.37
N LEU A 146 -14.16 25.33 7.79
CA LEU A 146 -14.52 24.72 6.50
C LEU A 146 -13.66 25.24 5.34
N SER A 147 -13.32 26.54 5.35
CA SER A 147 -12.41 27.15 4.37
C SER A 147 -10.97 26.62 4.50
N SER A 148 -10.49 26.49 5.74
CA SER A 148 -9.19 25.86 6.05
C SER A 148 -9.13 24.40 5.59
N LEU A 149 -10.16 23.61 5.90
CA LEU A 149 -10.28 22.21 5.47
C LEU A 149 -10.35 22.08 3.95
N THR A 150 -11.08 22.96 3.27
CA THR A 150 -11.16 23.00 1.80
C THR A 150 -9.80 23.30 1.16
N THR A 151 -9.01 24.19 1.77
CA THR A 151 -7.65 24.52 1.34
C THR A 151 -6.71 23.32 1.54
N ALA A 152 -6.77 22.66 2.70
CA ALA A 152 -5.99 21.46 3.00
C ALA A 152 -6.33 20.29 2.06
N GLN A 153 -7.61 20.06 1.79
CA GLN A 153 -8.11 19.05 0.85
C GLN A 153 -7.60 19.30 -0.57
N SER A 154 -7.60 20.55 -1.01
CA SER A 154 -7.09 20.95 -2.33
C SER A 154 -5.58 20.71 -2.45
N ALA A 155 -4.80 21.09 -1.43
CA ALA A 155 -3.37 20.83 -1.38
C ALA A 155 -3.05 19.32 -1.34
N GLN A 156 -3.87 18.52 -0.66
CA GLN A 156 -3.73 17.06 -0.62
C GLN A 156 -4.05 16.43 -1.98
N ALA A 157 -5.07 16.91 -2.70
CA ALA A 157 -5.36 16.48 -4.07
C ALA A 157 -4.19 16.79 -5.03
N SER A 158 -3.55 17.95 -4.92
CA SER A 158 -2.34 18.27 -5.69
C SER A 158 -1.16 17.35 -5.35
N LYS A 159 -0.95 17.00 -4.08
CA LYS A 159 0.07 16.02 -3.67
C LYS A 159 -0.21 14.63 -4.27
N ILE A 160 -1.46 14.18 -4.26
CA ILE A 160 -1.87 12.90 -4.84
C ILE A 160 -1.59 12.89 -6.35
N SER A 161 -2.02 13.91 -7.08
CA SER A 161 -1.76 14.03 -8.53
C SER A 161 -0.26 14.08 -8.87
N GLY A 162 0.55 14.73 -8.03
CA GLY A 162 2.01 14.71 -8.13
C GLY A 162 2.62 13.33 -7.89
N LEU A 163 2.09 12.56 -6.93
CA LEU A 163 2.48 11.16 -6.69
C LEU A 163 2.07 10.27 -7.86
N GLU A 164 0.85 10.37 -8.36
CA GLU A 164 0.37 9.63 -9.55
C GLU A 164 1.26 9.89 -10.77
N THR A 165 1.64 11.14 -11.01
CA THR A 165 2.56 11.52 -12.10
C THR A 165 3.96 10.94 -11.90
N SER A 166 4.47 10.93 -10.66
CA SER A 166 5.80 10.41 -10.33
C SER A 166 5.86 8.89 -10.40
N LEU A 167 4.82 8.21 -9.92
CA LEU A 167 4.64 6.77 -10.06
C LEU A 167 4.47 6.39 -11.53
N GLY A 168 3.66 7.13 -12.30
CA GLY A 168 3.53 6.96 -13.75
C GLY A 168 4.89 6.97 -14.45
N LYS A 169 5.73 7.99 -14.21
CA LYS A 169 7.08 8.07 -14.79
C LYS A 169 8.06 6.99 -14.31
N LYS A 170 7.82 6.36 -13.16
CA LYS A 170 8.61 5.22 -12.65
C LYS A 170 8.08 3.88 -13.15
N ALA A 171 6.78 3.79 -13.40
CA ALA A 171 6.06 2.66 -13.95
C ALA A 171 6.07 2.64 -15.49
N ASP A 172 6.42 3.76 -16.13
CA ASP A 172 6.72 3.88 -17.55
C ASP A 172 7.83 2.90 -17.90
N ALA A 173 7.39 1.70 -18.29
CA ALA A 173 8.23 0.52 -18.37
C ALA A 173 9.37 0.68 -19.38
N THR A 174 9.37 1.70 -20.24
CA THR A 174 10.40 2.00 -21.24
C THR A 174 11.84 1.83 -20.72
N ALA A 175 12.16 2.32 -19.52
CA ALA A 175 13.49 2.15 -18.93
C ALA A 175 13.80 0.69 -18.57
N LEU A 176 12.84 -0.01 -17.96
CA LEU A 176 12.94 -1.43 -17.59
C LEU A 176 12.95 -2.34 -18.83
N GLN A 177 12.07 -2.09 -19.80
CA GLN A 177 11.98 -2.76 -21.09
C GLN A 177 13.28 -2.61 -21.89
N THR A 178 13.87 -1.41 -21.90
CA THR A 178 15.20 -1.16 -22.50
C THR A 178 16.29 -1.96 -21.78
N LEU A 179 16.23 -2.06 -20.45
CA LEU A 179 17.18 -2.86 -19.68
C LEU A 179 17.00 -4.36 -19.95
N THR A 180 15.78 -4.88 -19.94
CA THR A 180 15.44 -6.26 -20.28
C THR A 180 15.94 -6.62 -21.68
N GLN A 181 15.61 -5.83 -22.70
CA GLN A 181 16.09 -6.04 -24.08
C GLN A 181 17.63 -6.05 -24.15
N LYS A 182 18.31 -5.13 -23.44
CA LYS A 182 19.79 -5.12 -23.38
C LYS A 182 20.35 -6.37 -22.70
N VAL A 183 19.74 -6.85 -21.63
CA VAL A 183 20.16 -8.07 -20.91
C VAL A 183 19.93 -9.33 -21.76
N GLU A 184 18.80 -9.44 -22.46
CA GLU A 184 18.51 -10.53 -23.39
C GLU A 184 19.48 -10.56 -24.59
N GLN A 185 19.76 -9.38 -25.16
CA GLN A 185 20.76 -9.21 -26.23
C GLN A 185 22.17 -9.61 -25.75
N GLN A 186 22.55 -9.20 -24.54
CA GLN A 186 23.82 -9.57 -23.91
C GLN A 186 23.91 -11.07 -23.63
N GLY A 187 22.86 -11.70 -23.07
CA GLY A 187 22.82 -13.14 -22.82
C GLY A 187 22.98 -13.96 -24.10
N THR A 188 22.33 -13.53 -25.19
CA THR A 188 22.50 -14.12 -26.53
C THR A 188 23.94 -13.99 -27.03
N THR A 189 24.54 -12.81 -26.86
CA THR A 189 25.94 -12.54 -27.28
C THR A 189 26.94 -13.39 -26.48
N LEU A 190 26.79 -13.45 -25.15
CA LEU A 190 27.63 -14.26 -24.26
C LEU A 190 27.53 -15.75 -24.58
N THR A 191 26.34 -16.25 -24.91
CA THR A 191 26.13 -17.64 -25.34
C THR A 191 26.91 -17.95 -26.63
N SER A 192 26.84 -17.07 -27.63
CA SER A 192 27.59 -17.20 -28.88
C SER A 192 29.12 -17.15 -28.67
N GLN A 193 29.59 -16.26 -27.79
CA GLN A 193 31.00 -16.17 -27.40
C GLN A 193 31.47 -17.43 -26.66
N GLY A 194 30.67 -17.99 -25.75
CA GLY A 194 30.97 -19.25 -25.05
C GLY A 194 31.11 -20.46 -26.00
N ASN A 195 30.23 -20.57 -27.00
CA ASN A 195 30.32 -21.59 -28.05
C ASN A 195 31.58 -21.42 -28.91
N THR A 196 31.96 -20.17 -29.19
CA THR A 196 33.19 -19.84 -29.95
C THR A 196 34.45 -20.20 -29.15
N LEU A 197 34.48 -19.86 -27.86
CA LEU A 197 35.59 -20.19 -26.95
C LEU A 197 35.75 -21.72 -26.79
N THR A 198 34.65 -22.44 -26.62
CA THR A 198 34.65 -23.92 -26.56
C THR A 198 35.21 -24.52 -27.85
N SER A 199 34.80 -23.98 -29.01
CA SER A 199 35.30 -24.40 -30.32
C SER A 199 36.80 -24.10 -30.50
N LEU A 200 37.29 -22.98 -29.96
CA LEU A 200 38.70 -22.63 -29.96
C LEU A 200 39.51 -23.57 -29.06
N SER A 201 39.05 -23.84 -27.84
CA SER A 201 39.67 -24.79 -26.90
C SER A 201 39.84 -26.18 -27.52
N ASN A 202 38.80 -26.68 -28.18
CA ASN A 202 38.83 -27.97 -28.90
C ASN A 202 39.80 -27.98 -30.09
N ARG A 203 40.02 -26.83 -30.76
CA ARG A 203 41.00 -26.69 -31.84
C ARG A 203 42.43 -26.66 -31.29
N VAL A 204 42.67 -25.91 -30.21
CA VAL A 204 43.98 -25.81 -29.55
C VAL A 204 44.45 -27.19 -29.08
N GLY A 205 43.62 -27.95 -28.35
CA GLY A 205 44.00 -29.29 -27.88
C GLY A 205 44.31 -30.29 -29.02
N LYS A 206 43.64 -30.16 -30.17
CA LYS A 206 43.98 -30.94 -31.38
C LYS A 206 45.32 -30.52 -31.98
N THR A 207 45.61 -29.22 -32.01
CA THR A 207 46.90 -28.70 -32.48
C THR A 207 48.04 -29.13 -31.54
N GLU A 208 47.87 -29.04 -30.22
CA GLU A 208 48.85 -29.51 -29.22
C GLU A 208 49.15 -31.00 -29.40
N SER A 209 48.11 -31.83 -29.56
CA SER A 209 48.25 -33.26 -29.83
C SER A 209 49.00 -33.54 -31.14
N GLY A 210 48.71 -32.77 -32.20
CA GLY A 210 49.40 -32.87 -33.49
C GLY A 210 50.88 -32.44 -33.42
N VAL A 211 51.21 -31.41 -32.64
CA VAL A 211 52.59 -30.98 -32.39
C VAL A 211 53.37 -32.05 -31.64
N ALA A 212 52.77 -32.67 -30.61
CA ALA A 212 53.38 -33.79 -29.89
C ALA A 212 53.65 -35.00 -30.80
N ALA A 213 52.68 -35.37 -31.65
CA ALA A 213 52.85 -36.44 -32.64
C ALA A 213 53.98 -36.14 -33.65
N ASN A 214 54.05 -34.90 -34.16
CA ASN A 214 55.12 -34.46 -35.05
C ASN A 214 56.51 -34.49 -34.36
N SER A 215 56.60 -34.08 -33.10
CA SER A 215 57.84 -34.13 -32.32
C SER A 215 58.36 -35.57 -32.14
N ASN A 216 57.46 -36.51 -31.85
CA ASN A 216 57.79 -37.93 -31.77
C ASN A 216 58.25 -38.49 -33.13
N ALA A 217 57.58 -38.11 -34.23
CA ALA A 217 57.97 -38.51 -35.59
C ALA A 217 59.36 -37.97 -35.98
N ILE A 218 59.64 -36.70 -35.66
CA ILE A 218 60.96 -36.08 -35.87
C ILE A 218 62.04 -36.79 -35.06
N THR A 219 61.78 -37.12 -33.79
CA THR A 219 62.71 -37.87 -32.94
C THR A 219 63.00 -39.28 -33.50
N GLY A 220 61.97 -39.97 -34.00
CA GLY A 220 62.11 -41.27 -34.67
C GLY A 220 62.91 -41.18 -35.97
N LEU A 221 62.68 -40.14 -36.78
CA LEU A 221 63.47 -39.86 -37.99
C LEU A 221 64.93 -39.55 -37.64
N GLN A 222 65.19 -38.72 -36.63
CA GLN A 222 66.54 -38.39 -36.18
C GLN A 222 67.32 -39.63 -35.70
N SER A 223 66.67 -40.53 -34.94
CA SER A 223 67.27 -41.81 -34.55
C SER A 223 67.54 -42.72 -35.76
N THR A 224 66.62 -42.75 -36.74
CA THR A 224 66.79 -43.55 -37.96
C THR A 224 67.94 -43.03 -38.82
N VAL A 225 68.06 -41.71 -38.98
CA VAL A 225 69.15 -41.06 -39.73
C VAL A 225 70.50 -41.30 -39.05
N SER A 226 70.59 -41.19 -37.73
CA SER A 226 71.82 -41.50 -36.98
C SER A 226 72.26 -42.96 -37.16
N GLN A 227 71.32 -43.92 -37.08
CA GLN A 227 71.63 -45.34 -37.37
C GLN A 227 72.06 -45.58 -38.83
N GLN A 228 71.53 -44.80 -39.78
CA GLN A 228 71.95 -44.85 -41.18
C GLN A 228 73.37 -44.28 -41.36
N GLU A 229 73.71 -43.19 -40.66
CA GLU A 229 75.04 -42.58 -40.66
C GLU A 229 76.13 -43.54 -40.13
N ASP A 230 75.86 -44.22 -39.01
CA ASP A 230 76.76 -45.26 -38.46
C ASP A 230 76.96 -46.42 -39.46
N LYS A 231 75.86 -46.88 -40.08
CA LYS A 231 75.90 -47.98 -41.04
C LYS A 231 76.63 -47.60 -42.33
N LEU A 232 76.42 -46.40 -42.85
CA LEU A 232 77.14 -45.87 -44.01
C LEU A 232 78.64 -45.71 -43.71
N THR A 233 78.99 -45.25 -42.50
CA THR A 233 80.38 -45.17 -42.04
C THR A 233 81.05 -46.55 -42.01
N SER A 234 80.37 -47.56 -41.45
CA SER A 234 80.85 -48.95 -41.42
C SER A 234 81.01 -49.56 -42.83
N GLN A 235 80.08 -49.28 -43.74
CA GLN A 235 80.18 -49.66 -45.15
C GLN A 235 81.35 -48.96 -45.85
N GLY A 236 81.57 -47.67 -45.59
CA GLY A 236 82.71 -46.91 -46.10
C GLY A 236 84.05 -47.50 -45.69
N LEU A 237 84.24 -47.81 -44.41
CA LEU A 237 85.44 -48.50 -43.90
C LEU A 237 85.65 -49.86 -44.56
N SER A 238 84.57 -50.62 -44.77
CA SER A 238 84.61 -51.93 -45.43
C SER A 238 85.03 -51.81 -46.90
N LEU A 239 84.54 -50.80 -47.61
CA LEU A 239 84.95 -50.49 -48.99
C LEU A 239 86.42 -50.07 -49.05
N THR A 240 86.89 -49.19 -48.17
CA THR A 240 88.31 -48.82 -48.09
C THR A 240 89.20 -50.04 -47.84
N LYS A 241 88.79 -50.95 -46.94
CA LYS A 241 89.51 -52.21 -46.73
C LYS A 241 89.55 -53.06 -48.01
N LEU A 242 88.42 -53.22 -48.70
CA LEU A 242 88.37 -53.98 -49.95
C LEU A 242 89.25 -53.36 -51.05
N THR A 243 89.30 -52.02 -51.16
CA THR A 243 90.22 -51.31 -52.06
C THR A 243 91.69 -51.60 -51.72
N ASN A 244 92.05 -51.60 -50.43
CA ASN A 244 93.41 -51.90 -49.99
C ASN A 244 93.77 -53.38 -50.23
N ASP A 245 92.88 -54.32 -49.88
CA ASP A 245 93.04 -55.76 -50.12
C ASP A 245 93.19 -56.06 -51.63
N LEU A 246 92.39 -55.40 -52.48
CA LEU A 246 92.46 -55.53 -53.95
C LEU A 246 93.77 -54.94 -54.50
N SER A 247 94.21 -53.79 -54.01
CA SER A 247 95.49 -53.18 -54.40
C SER A 247 96.67 -54.10 -54.04
N ALA A 248 96.67 -54.66 -52.83
CA ALA A 248 97.66 -55.64 -52.39
C ALA A 248 97.61 -56.93 -53.24
N THR A 249 96.40 -57.42 -53.56
CA THR A 249 96.20 -58.58 -54.45
C THR A 249 96.78 -58.31 -55.83
N ASN A 250 96.49 -57.16 -56.43
CA ASN A 250 97.00 -56.76 -57.74
C ASN A 250 98.53 -56.67 -57.75
N ALA A 251 99.13 -56.03 -56.75
CA ALA A 251 100.59 -55.95 -56.60
C ALA A 251 101.25 -57.33 -56.44
N ASN A 252 100.59 -58.28 -55.76
CA ASN A 252 101.08 -59.65 -55.62
C ASN A 252 100.93 -60.46 -56.91
N VAL A 253 99.85 -60.24 -57.68
CA VAL A 253 99.66 -60.85 -59.01
C VAL A 253 100.74 -60.36 -59.98
N SER A 254 101.03 -59.06 -60.04
CA SER A 254 102.13 -58.51 -60.85
C SER A 254 103.46 -59.20 -60.51
N LYS A 255 103.87 -59.20 -59.24
CA LYS A 255 105.10 -59.89 -58.79
C LYS A 255 105.17 -61.37 -59.21
N LYS A 256 104.05 -62.10 -59.17
CA LYS A 256 104.01 -63.52 -59.56
C LYS A 256 104.06 -63.72 -61.07
N ALA A 257 103.42 -62.83 -61.83
CA ALA A 257 103.54 -62.79 -63.28
C ALA A 257 105.00 -62.54 -63.68
N ASP A 258 105.67 -61.59 -63.04
CA ASP A 258 107.08 -61.24 -63.29
C ASP A 258 108.05 -62.38 -62.92
N ALA A 259 107.90 -63.00 -61.74
CA ALA A 259 109.00 -63.75 -61.12
C ALA A 259 109.07 -65.26 -61.44
N SER A 260 107.98 -66.03 -61.26
CA SER A 260 108.08 -67.51 -61.22
C SER A 260 107.54 -68.21 -62.46
N ALA A 261 106.43 -67.72 -63.02
CA ALA A 261 105.81 -68.31 -64.19
C ALA A 261 106.65 -68.03 -65.44
N LEU A 262 107.09 -66.78 -65.63
CA LEU A 262 108.01 -66.41 -66.71
C LEU A 262 109.34 -67.13 -66.59
N GLN A 263 109.97 -67.20 -65.41
CA GLN A 263 111.23 -67.93 -65.23
C GLN A 263 111.10 -69.43 -65.57
N THR A 264 110.00 -70.07 -65.16
CA THR A 264 109.75 -71.49 -65.49
C THR A 264 109.51 -71.69 -66.98
N LEU A 265 108.65 -70.86 -67.59
CA LEU A 265 108.39 -70.90 -69.03
C LEU A 265 109.66 -70.64 -69.84
N GLN A 266 110.48 -69.67 -69.42
CA GLN A 266 111.76 -69.35 -70.04
C GLN A 266 112.72 -70.53 -69.93
N ASN A 267 112.85 -71.18 -68.77
CA ASN A 267 113.66 -72.38 -68.61
C ASN A 267 113.17 -73.54 -69.50
N THR A 268 111.85 -73.76 -69.60
CA THR A 268 111.27 -74.78 -70.48
C THR A 268 111.49 -74.45 -71.95
N VAL A 269 111.36 -73.19 -72.37
CA VAL A 269 111.66 -72.73 -73.74
C VAL A 269 113.16 -72.87 -74.05
N THR A 270 114.04 -72.60 -73.09
CA THR A 270 115.49 -72.85 -73.23
C THR A 270 115.78 -74.34 -73.41
N GLN A 271 115.16 -75.21 -72.60
CA GLN A 271 115.31 -76.67 -72.74
C GLN A 271 114.75 -77.17 -74.07
N GLN A 272 113.54 -76.75 -74.45
CA GLN A 272 112.93 -77.09 -75.75
C GLN A 272 113.73 -76.55 -76.94
N GLY A 273 114.40 -75.41 -76.79
CA GLY A 273 115.34 -74.89 -77.80
C GLY A 273 116.58 -75.77 -77.95
N GLY A 274 117.11 -76.28 -76.84
CA GLY A 274 118.19 -77.28 -76.83
C GLY A 274 117.76 -78.63 -77.41
N ASP A 275 116.56 -79.10 -77.07
CA ASP A 275 116.00 -80.33 -77.62
C ASP A 275 115.68 -80.18 -79.11
N ALA A 276 115.12 -79.04 -79.54
CA ALA A 276 114.83 -78.76 -80.95
C ALA A 276 116.10 -78.60 -81.80
N ASP A 277 117.25 -78.27 -81.22
CA ASP A 277 118.56 -78.46 -81.86
C ASP A 277 118.97 -79.94 -81.88
N HIS A 278 118.15 -80.74 -82.55
CA HIS A 278 118.49 -82.09 -83.01
C HIS A 278 119.53 -82.06 -84.15
N SER A 279 120.56 -81.21 -84.07
CA SER A 279 121.84 -81.40 -84.78
C SER A 279 122.36 -82.82 -84.51
N GLY A 280 122.47 -83.22 -83.24
CA GLY A 280 122.96 -84.55 -82.84
C GLY A 280 122.14 -85.76 -83.31
N GLN A 281 120.84 -85.61 -83.65
CA GLN A 281 120.07 -86.70 -84.29
C GLN A 281 120.21 -86.67 -85.82
N ARG A 282 120.25 -85.48 -86.44
CA ARG A 282 120.53 -85.33 -87.87
C ARG A 282 121.90 -85.87 -88.25
N ASP A 283 122.93 -85.61 -87.44
CA ASP A 283 124.29 -86.09 -87.68
C ASP A 283 124.39 -87.61 -87.59
N ARG A 284 123.64 -88.25 -86.67
CA ARG A 284 123.57 -89.73 -86.58
C ARG A 284 122.82 -90.36 -87.77
N LEU A 285 121.85 -89.66 -88.37
CA LEU A 285 121.20 -90.11 -89.60
C LEU A 285 122.10 -89.92 -90.82
N ALA A 286 122.81 -88.79 -90.91
CA ALA A 286 123.77 -88.50 -91.98
C ALA A 286 124.95 -89.49 -91.99
N GLY A 287 125.49 -89.83 -90.81
CA GLY A 287 126.53 -90.85 -90.67
C GLY A 287 126.07 -92.23 -91.16
N LYS A 288 124.88 -92.68 -90.75
CA LYS A 288 124.32 -93.97 -91.20
C LYS A 288 124.07 -94.05 -92.71
N LEU A 289 123.79 -92.93 -93.38
CA LEU A 289 123.61 -92.89 -94.84
C LEU A 289 124.94 -92.97 -95.59
N THR A 290 126.06 -92.60 -94.98
CA THR A 290 127.38 -92.61 -95.62
C THR A 290 128.04 -94.00 -95.58
N GLU A 291 127.80 -94.80 -94.53
CA GLU A 291 128.30 -96.19 -94.45
C GLU A 291 127.66 -97.14 -95.49
N CYS A 292 126.47 -96.84 -95.99
CA CYS A 292 125.71 -97.77 -96.83
C CYS A 292 126.12 -97.80 -98.32
N ALA A 293 127.17 -97.06 -98.71
CA ALA A 293 127.62 -96.93 -100.10
C ALA A 293 128.70 -97.95 -100.55
N GLY A 294 129.10 -98.90 -99.69
CA GLY A 294 130.34 -99.68 -99.85
C GLY A 294 130.25 -101.18 -100.16
N CYS A 295 129.08 -101.83 -100.14
CA CYS A 295 128.98 -103.29 -100.21
C CYS A 295 128.29 -103.80 -101.49
N GLY A 296 128.93 -104.74 -102.19
CA GLY A 296 128.52 -105.24 -103.52
C GLY A 296 127.51 -106.39 -103.53
N TRP A 297 127.15 -106.82 -104.75
CA TRP A 297 126.08 -107.78 -105.05
C TRP A 297 126.43 -109.25 -104.75
N GLY A 298 125.46 -110.03 -104.27
CA GLY A 298 125.48 -111.49 -104.15
C GLY A 298 124.10 -112.06 -103.75
N GLU A 299 123.66 -113.15 -104.39
CA GLU A 299 122.29 -113.71 -104.32
C GLU A 299 122.04 -114.74 -103.18
N PRO A 300 120.77 -115.13 -102.88
CA PRO A 300 120.35 -115.59 -101.54
C PRO A 300 120.25 -117.11 -101.29
N ASP A 301 120.33 -117.52 -100.01
CA ASP A 301 120.09 -118.89 -99.48
C ASP A 301 118.83 -118.93 -98.57
N PRO A 302 117.86 -119.86 -98.77
CA PRO A 302 116.62 -119.94 -97.98
C PRO A 302 116.61 -120.99 -96.85
N ARG A 303 116.28 -120.60 -95.60
CA ARG A 303 115.81 -121.53 -94.54
C ARG A 303 115.13 -120.80 -93.34
N PHE A 304 113.96 -121.32 -92.89
CA PHE A 304 113.12 -120.92 -91.71
C PHE A 304 112.58 -119.46 -91.69
N ARG A 305 111.28 -119.10 -91.63
CA ARG A 305 109.93 -119.73 -91.45
C ARG A 305 109.45 -120.08 -90.01
N GLN A 306 108.49 -119.28 -89.51
CA GLN A 306 107.47 -119.49 -88.42
C GLN A 306 108.02 -119.67 -86.96
N SER A 307 107.30 -119.37 -85.87
CA SER A 307 105.83 -119.37 -85.59
C SER A 307 105.36 -118.37 -84.49
N ASP A 308 104.04 -118.27 -84.28
CA ASP A 308 103.30 -117.38 -83.33
C ASP A 308 103.38 -117.71 -81.82
N HIS A 309 103.02 -116.72 -80.96
CA HIS A 309 102.34 -116.79 -79.62
C HIS A 309 102.54 -115.45 -78.84
N ILE A 310 101.69 -114.94 -77.91
CA ILE A 310 100.28 -115.20 -77.50
C ILE A 310 99.67 -113.93 -76.81
N TRP A 311 98.40 -113.94 -76.37
CA TRP A 311 97.62 -112.83 -75.76
C TRP A 311 97.67 -112.68 -74.21
N GLN A 312 97.37 -111.47 -73.70
CA GLN A 312 96.40 -111.04 -72.63
C GLN A 312 96.91 -109.76 -71.92
N ARG A 313 96.17 -108.65 -71.68
CA ARG A 313 94.82 -108.34 -71.15
C ARG A 313 94.71 -108.45 -69.61
N GLU A 314 94.65 -107.30 -68.93
CA GLU A 314 94.04 -107.16 -67.60
C GLU A 314 93.34 -105.79 -67.45
N TYR A 315 92.35 -105.68 -66.56
CA TYR A 315 91.44 -104.53 -66.37
C TYR A 315 91.77 -103.74 -65.09
N GLY A 316 91.41 -102.45 -65.06
CA GLY A 316 91.47 -101.58 -63.88
C GLY A 316 90.95 -100.19 -64.19
#